data_AF-A0A924P4Q3-F1
#
_entry.id   AF-A0A924P4Q3-F1
#
_cell.length_a   1.000
_cell.length_b   1.000
_cell.length_c   1.000
_cell.angle_alpha   90.00
_cell.angle_beta   90.00
_cell.angle_gamma   90.00
#
_symmetry.space_group_name_H-M   'P 1'
#
loop_
_entity.id
_entity.type
_entity.pdbx_description
1 polymer ?
#
loop_
_entity_poly.entity_id
_entity_poly.type
_entity_poly.pdbx_seq_one_letter_code
_entity_poly.pdbx_strand_id
1 'polypeptide(L)'
;GPDATSGLKNILHSQLSDSLFKPMMHRSDNFYAEQTLLMASNEYIGYMSDEKMIDTILNTALKDIPQRPKWVDGSGLSRYNLFTPQSFVYLLNKMKNEFGLQRLKNILATGGEGTLSAYYKKDAGFIFAKTGTLSNHCALSGFIITKKNKVLIFSVLVNNYQTGPTPVRRAVEKFLTNLREKY
;
A
#
# COMPACT_ATOMS: atom_id res chain seq x y z
N GLY A 1 3.56 -20.67 51.45
CA GLY A 1 3.70 -21.63 50.34
C GLY A 1 4.03 -20.83 49.10
N PRO A 2 5.08 -21.18 48.35
CA PRO A 2 5.41 -20.44 47.14
C PRO A 2 5.05 -21.27 45.91
N ASP A 3 4.27 -20.72 45.00
CA ASP A 3 4.48 -21.02 43.59
C ASP A 3 4.45 -19.71 42.81
N ALA A 4 5.66 -19.22 42.59
CA ALA A 4 5.96 -18.06 41.78
C ALA A 4 6.38 -18.58 40.40
N THR A 5 5.46 -18.57 39.45
CA THR A 5 5.77 -18.64 38.03
C THR A 5 4.94 -17.59 37.28
N SER A 6 5.23 -16.33 37.60
CA SER A 6 5.08 -15.23 36.64
C SER A 6 6.04 -15.51 35.49
N GLY A 7 5.58 -16.27 34.49
CA GLY A 7 6.30 -16.46 33.24
C GLY A 7 6.43 -15.10 32.55
N LEU A 8 7.58 -14.45 32.69
CA LEU A 8 8.00 -13.37 31.81
C LEU A 8 7.89 -13.89 30.38
N LYS A 9 6.86 -13.45 29.65
CA LYS A 9 6.79 -13.63 28.20
C LYS A 9 8.03 -12.93 27.63
N ASN A 10 9.05 -13.70 27.29
CA ASN A 10 10.16 -13.20 26.50
C ASN A 10 9.59 -12.79 25.13
N ILE A 11 9.31 -11.50 24.98
CA ILE A 11 8.95 -10.92 23.67
C ILE A 11 10.22 -10.96 22.83
N LEU A 12 10.30 -11.93 21.93
CA LEU A 12 11.34 -11.96 20.92
C LEU A 12 10.99 -10.91 19.86
N HIS A 13 11.70 -9.78 19.89
CA HIS A 13 11.56 -8.75 18.87
C HIS A 13 12.08 -9.27 17.54
N SER A 14 11.28 -9.13 16.48
CA SER A 14 11.65 -9.55 15.13
C SER A 14 12.60 -8.54 14.46
N GLN A 15 12.99 -8.82 13.23
CA GLN A 15 13.75 -7.89 12.38
C GLN A 15 12.99 -6.57 12.18
N LEU A 16 13.71 -5.51 11.75
CA LEU A 16 13.10 -4.23 11.38
C LEU A 16 11.88 -4.45 10.48
N SER A 17 10.76 -3.77 10.77
CA SER A 17 9.48 -3.93 10.08
C SER A 17 9.58 -3.83 8.55
N ASP A 18 10.50 -3.02 8.03
CA ASP A 18 10.76 -2.88 6.60
C ASP A 18 11.23 -4.18 5.92
N SER A 19 11.88 -5.09 6.66
CA SER A 19 12.26 -6.43 6.18
C SER A 19 11.05 -7.31 5.86
N LEU A 20 9.88 -7.00 6.43
CA LEU A 20 8.60 -7.62 6.10
C LEU A 20 7.81 -6.79 5.09
N PHE A 21 7.76 -5.46 5.24
CA PHE A 21 6.99 -4.59 4.34
C PHE A 21 7.50 -4.59 2.91
N LYS A 22 8.83 -4.61 2.70
CA LYS A 22 9.39 -4.60 1.35
C LYS A 22 8.98 -5.83 0.52
N PRO A 23 9.20 -7.09 0.96
CA PRO A 23 8.74 -8.23 0.19
C PRO A 23 7.22 -8.27 0.04
N MET A 24 6.45 -7.92 1.08
CA MET A 24 4.98 -7.81 1.02
C MET A 24 4.54 -6.87 -0.11
N MET A 25 5.13 -5.68 -0.18
CA MET A 25 4.73 -4.64 -1.12
C MET A 25 5.24 -4.91 -2.54
N HIS A 26 6.46 -5.42 -2.71
CA HIS A 26 7.05 -5.73 -4.02
C HIS A 26 6.40 -6.94 -4.69
N ARG A 27 5.99 -7.96 -3.91
CA ARG A 27 5.35 -9.18 -4.42
C ARG A 27 3.82 -9.11 -4.37
N SER A 28 3.27 -8.11 -3.70
CA SER A 28 1.84 -8.02 -3.39
C SER A 28 1.34 -9.26 -2.64
N ASP A 29 2.07 -9.64 -1.58
CA ASP A 29 1.78 -10.85 -0.80
C ASP A 29 0.58 -10.63 0.12
N ASN A 30 -0.54 -11.26 -0.23
CA ASN A 30 -1.80 -11.11 0.49
C ASN A 30 -1.72 -11.72 1.90
N PHE A 31 -0.99 -12.82 2.07
CA PHE A 31 -0.87 -13.46 3.37
C PHE A 31 -0.13 -12.55 4.35
N TYR A 32 0.98 -11.95 3.92
CA TYR A 32 1.69 -10.96 4.74
C TYR A 32 0.82 -9.75 5.08
N ALA A 33 -0.01 -9.30 4.15
CA ALA A 33 -0.91 -8.17 4.41
C ALA A 33 -1.96 -8.49 5.49
N GLU A 34 -2.63 -9.64 5.41
CA GLU A 34 -3.60 -10.07 6.45
C GLU A 34 -2.91 -10.30 7.80
N GLN A 35 -1.78 -11.01 7.82
CA GLN A 35 -1.07 -11.28 9.07
C GLN A 35 -0.55 -9.99 9.73
N THR A 36 -0.11 -9.02 8.93
CA THR A 36 0.31 -7.71 9.44
C THR A 36 -0.85 -6.98 10.12
N LEU A 37 -2.06 -7.01 9.54
CA LEU A 37 -3.24 -6.40 10.12
C LEU A 37 -3.65 -7.07 11.43
N LEU A 38 -3.66 -8.40 11.47
CA LEU A 38 -3.95 -9.18 12.69
C LEU A 38 -2.91 -8.94 13.79
N MET A 39 -1.62 -8.85 13.44
CA MET A 39 -0.55 -8.53 14.39
C MET A 39 -0.71 -7.12 14.95
N ALA A 40 -1.02 -6.14 14.10
CA ALA A 40 -1.30 -4.78 14.55
C ALA A 40 -2.53 -4.74 15.48
N SER A 41 -3.56 -5.53 15.18
CA SER A 41 -4.74 -5.70 16.02
C SER A 41 -4.38 -6.25 17.40
N ASN A 42 -3.59 -7.33 17.43
CA ASN A 42 -3.17 -7.93 18.69
C ASN A 42 -2.32 -6.97 19.54
N GLU A 43 -1.44 -6.19 18.91
CA GLU A 43 -0.59 -5.22 19.61
C GLU A 43 -1.40 -4.03 20.16
N TYR A 44 -2.33 -3.50 19.35
CA TYR A 44 -3.03 -2.26 19.69
C TYR A 44 -4.30 -2.48 20.54
N ILE A 45 -4.99 -3.60 20.31
CA ILE A 45 -6.31 -3.92 20.88
C ILE A 45 -6.22 -5.09 21.88
N GLY A 46 -5.15 -5.90 21.82
CA GLY A 46 -4.93 -7.03 22.72
C GLY A 46 -5.47 -8.38 22.24
N TYR A 47 -6.06 -8.44 21.04
CA TYR A 47 -6.47 -9.68 20.38
C TYR A 47 -6.51 -9.51 18.86
N MET A 48 -6.51 -10.62 18.12
CA MET A 48 -6.51 -10.62 16.66
C MET A 48 -7.92 -10.42 16.10
N SER A 49 -8.18 -9.26 15.49
CA SER A 49 -9.41 -8.98 14.74
C SER A 49 -9.17 -7.91 13.67
N ASP A 50 -9.34 -8.30 12.40
CA ASP A 50 -9.20 -7.36 11.27
C ASP A 50 -10.27 -6.27 11.31
N GLU A 51 -11.53 -6.66 11.52
CA GLU A 51 -12.67 -5.73 11.57
C GLU A 51 -12.44 -4.63 12.64
N LYS A 52 -12.05 -5.03 13.86
CA LYS A 52 -11.82 -4.10 14.96
C LYS A 52 -10.61 -3.21 14.72
N MET A 53 -9.55 -3.75 14.12
CA MET A 53 -8.37 -2.95 13.79
C MET A 53 -8.67 -1.95 12.68
N ILE A 54 -9.38 -2.36 11.63
CA ILE A 54 -9.82 -1.49 10.54
C ILE A 54 -10.68 -0.36 11.09
N ASP A 55 -11.70 -0.67 11.90
CA ASP A 55 -12.54 0.37 12.52
C ASP A 55 -11.73 1.32 13.40
N THR A 56 -10.80 0.79 14.20
CA THR A 56 -9.89 1.58 15.02
C THR A 56 -9.06 2.53 14.16
N ILE A 57 -8.44 2.07 13.08
CA ILE A 57 -7.64 2.90 12.18
C ILE A 57 -8.52 3.99 11.53
N LEU A 58 -9.72 3.64 11.06
CA LEU A 58 -10.66 4.59 10.44
C LEU A 58 -11.17 5.66 11.40
N ASN A 59 -11.26 5.36 12.70
CA ASN A 59 -11.70 6.31 13.73
C ASN A 59 -10.54 7.08 14.40
N THR A 60 -9.29 6.68 14.14
CA THR A 60 -8.10 7.31 14.73
C THR A 60 -7.18 7.89 13.65
N ALA A 61 -6.25 7.09 13.12
CA ALA A 61 -5.22 7.54 12.19
C ALA A 61 -5.81 8.07 10.87
N LEU A 62 -6.95 7.54 10.41
CA LEU A 62 -7.63 7.94 9.18
C LEU A 62 -8.95 8.67 9.42
N LYS A 63 -9.17 9.23 10.63
CA LYS A 63 -10.41 9.95 10.96
C LYS A 63 -10.74 11.10 10.01
N ASP A 64 -9.70 11.77 9.49
CA ASP A 64 -9.80 12.94 8.61
C ASP A 64 -9.70 12.59 7.12
N ILE A 65 -9.84 11.29 6.76
CA ILE A 65 -9.81 10.89 5.36
C ILE A 65 -10.98 11.55 4.60
N PRO A 66 -10.75 12.19 3.44
CA PRO A 66 -11.79 12.98 2.76
C PRO A 66 -13.06 12.20 2.43
N GLN A 67 -12.92 10.91 2.16
CA GLN A 67 -14.00 9.98 1.90
C GLN A 67 -13.71 8.70 2.67
N ARG A 68 -14.55 8.41 3.67
CA ARG A 68 -14.42 7.21 4.50
C ARG A 68 -14.60 5.97 3.61
N PRO A 69 -13.57 5.12 3.45
CA PRO A 69 -13.65 3.95 2.60
C PRO A 69 -14.45 2.84 3.28
N LYS A 70 -14.97 1.91 2.47
CA LYS A 70 -15.35 0.59 2.98
C LYS A 70 -14.10 -0.28 2.92
N TRP A 71 -13.56 -0.65 4.07
CA TRP A 71 -12.36 -1.45 4.19
C TRP A 71 -12.70 -2.73 4.96
N VAL A 72 -12.35 -3.89 4.42
CA VAL A 72 -12.82 -5.18 4.98
C VAL A 72 -11.72 -6.22 5.18
N ASP A 73 -10.55 -6.06 4.56
CA ASP A 73 -9.42 -6.98 4.70
C ASP A 73 -8.06 -6.27 4.51
N GLY A 74 -6.97 -6.88 4.96
CA GLY A 74 -5.63 -6.29 4.85
C GLY A 74 -5.05 -6.34 3.44
N SER A 75 -5.42 -7.34 2.63
CA SER A 75 -4.81 -7.61 1.33
C SER A 75 -5.42 -6.87 0.15
N GLY A 76 -6.69 -6.46 0.25
CA GLY A 76 -7.45 -5.90 -0.87
C GLY A 76 -8.06 -6.94 -1.80
N LEU A 77 -8.08 -8.23 -1.43
CA LEU A 77 -8.69 -9.31 -2.23
C LEU A 77 -10.22 -9.23 -2.25
N SER A 78 -10.83 -8.75 -1.17
CA SER A 78 -12.26 -8.62 -1.07
C SER A 78 -12.78 -7.57 -2.05
N ARG A 79 -13.80 -7.96 -2.82
CA ARG A 79 -14.54 -7.07 -3.72
C ARG A 79 -15.35 -6.00 -2.98
N TYR A 80 -15.47 -6.12 -1.66
CA TYR A 80 -16.17 -5.14 -0.83
C TYR A 80 -15.26 -4.01 -0.35
N ASN A 81 -13.96 -4.06 -0.64
CA ASN A 81 -13.08 -2.91 -0.46
C ASN A 81 -13.45 -1.81 -1.46
N LEU A 82 -13.83 -0.65 -0.94
CA LEU A 82 -14.21 0.53 -1.73
C LEU A 82 -13.40 1.72 -1.25
N PHE A 83 -12.39 2.06 -2.03
CA PHE A 83 -11.54 3.24 -1.85
C PHE A 83 -11.63 4.12 -3.09
N THR A 84 -11.53 5.44 -2.91
CA THR A 84 -11.46 6.38 -4.03
C THR A 84 -10.01 6.76 -4.33
N PRO A 85 -9.70 7.27 -5.53
CA PRO A 85 -8.35 7.77 -5.83
C PRO A 85 -7.89 8.84 -4.82
N GLN A 86 -8.83 9.68 -4.35
CA GLN A 86 -8.56 10.71 -3.35
C GLN A 86 -8.18 10.10 -1.99
N SER A 87 -8.81 9.00 -1.56
CA SER A 87 -8.43 8.26 -0.35
C SER A 87 -6.97 7.79 -0.40
N PHE A 88 -6.53 7.24 -1.55
CA PHE A 88 -5.13 6.80 -1.71
C PHE A 88 -4.14 7.96 -1.78
N VAL A 89 -4.48 9.06 -2.46
CA VAL A 89 -3.63 10.27 -2.49
C VAL A 89 -3.47 10.84 -1.08
N TYR A 90 -4.55 10.91 -0.30
CA TYR A 90 -4.52 11.33 1.10
C TYR A 90 -3.60 10.42 1.93
N LEU A 91 -3.80 9.10 1.85
CA LEU A 91 -3.00 8.11 2.58
C LEU A 91 -1.51 8.22 2.24
N LEU A 92 -1.16 8.25 0.95
CA LEU A 92 0.21 8.39 0.49
C LEU A 92 0.84 9.70 0.97
N ASN A 93 0.09 10.81 0.96
CA ASN A 93 0.59 12.08 1.45
C ASN A 93 0.83 12.06 2.97
N LYS A 94 -0.10 11.47 3.74
CA LYS A 94 0.06 11.27 5.18
C LYS A 94 1.29 10.43 5.49
N MET A 95 1.42 9.26 4.86
CA MET A 95 2.58 8.37 5.02
C MET A 95 3.89 9.07 4.64
N LYS A 96 3.90 9.89 3.58
CA LYS A 96 5.08 10.65 3.17
C LYS A 96 5.51 11.64 4.26
N ASN A 97 4.56 12.30 4.89
CA ASN A 97 4.82 13.28 5.94
C ASN A 97 5.26 12.62 7.26
N GLU A 98 4.72 11.44 7.58
CA GLU A 98 5.03 10.73 8.83
C GLU A 98 6.33 9.91 8.75
N PHE A 99 6.58 9.24 7.63
CA PHE A 99 7.69 8.28 7.51
C PHE A 99 8.80 8.72 6.55
N GLY A 100 8.58 9.82 5.82
CA GLY A 100 9.50 10.34 4.82
C GLY A 100 9.43 9.61 3.48
N LEU A 101 9.65 10.38 2.40
CA LEU A 101 9.60 9.84 1.04
C LEU A 101 10.66 8.74 0.81
N GLN A 102 11.84 8.83 1.42
CA GLN A 102 12.92 7.87 1.19
C GLN A 102 12.57 6.46 1.66
N ARG A 103 11.90 6.34 2.82
CA ARG A 103 11.42 5.04 3.32
C ARG A 103 10.35 4.47 2.39
N LEU A 104 9.42 5.31 1.91
CA LEU A 104 8.39 4.87 0.97
C LEU A 104 8.96 4.41 -0.37
N LYS A 105 10.00 5.08 -0.89
CA LYS A 105 10.73 4.64 -2.09
C LYS A 105 11.39 3.28 -1.94
N ASN A 106 11.80 2.90 -0.72
CA ASN A 106 12.40 1.60 -0.46
C ASN A 106 11.37 0.47 -0.36
N ILE A 107 10.14 0.79 0.08
CA ILE A 107 9.06 -0.18 0.30
C ILE A 107 8.22 -0.38 -0.97
N LEU A 108 7.99 0.68 -1.75
CA LEU A 108 7.21 0.62 -2.99
C LEU A 108 8.10 0.19 -4.16
N ALA A 109 7.54 -0.67 -5.03
CA ALA A 109 8.23 -1.09 -6.24
C ALA A 109 8.42 0.08 -7.22
N THR A 110 9.57 0.11 -7.88
CA THR A 110 9.84 0.99 -9.02
C THR A 110 9.64 0.26 -10.35
N GLY A 111 9.60 1.00 -11.46
CA GLY A 111 9.64 0.44 -12.80
C GLY A 111 10.78 -0.55 -12.98
N GLY A 112 10.50 -1.69 -13.63
CA GLY A 112 11.44 -2.78 -13.78
C GLY A 112 11.58 -3.72 -12.57
N GLU A 113 10.90 -3.44 -11.45
CA GLU A 113 10.97 -4.27 -10.23
C GLU A 113 9.60 -4.78 -9.77
N GLY A 114 9.60 -5.90 -9.03
CA GLY A 114 8.40 -6.47 -8.41
C GLY A 114 7.25 -6.65 -9.39
N THR A 115 6.05 -6.21 -9.01
CA THR A 115 4.86 -6.23 -9.86
C THR A 115 4.91 -5.26 -11.06
N LEU A 116 5.91 -4.38 -11.13
CA LEU A 116 6.18 -3.47 -12.24
C LEU A 116 7.34 -3.94 -13.14
N SER A 117 7.80 -5.19 -13.01
CA SER A 117 8.93 -5.74 -13.78
C SER A 117 8.85 -5.56 -15.31
N ALA A 118 7.64 -5.57 -15.87
CA ALA A 118 7.39 -5.39 -17.30
C ALA A 118 7.03 -3.95 -17.74
N TYR A 119 7.00 -3.00 -16.80
CA TYR A 119 6.49 -1.64 -16.98
C TYR A 119 7.47 -0.59 -16.45
N TYR A 120 7.37 0.64 -16.96
CA TYR A 120 8.13 1.81 -16.53
C TYR A 120 9.65 1.61 -16.53
N LYS A 121 10.18 0.72 -17.38
CA LYS A 121 11.62 0.38 -17.38
C LYS A 121 12.52 1.60 -17.65
N LYS A 122 12.04 2.54 -18.47
CA LYS A 122 12.74 3.82 -18.76
C LYS A 122 12.62 4.85 -17.63
N ASP A 123 11.66 4.65 -16.74
CA ASP A 123 11.34 5.52 -15.60
C ASP A 123 11.73 4.84 -14.27
N ALA A 124 12.58 3.81 -14.31
CA ALA A 124 13.11 3.16 -13.11
C ALA A 124 13.83 4.18 -12.22
N GLY A 125 13.53 4.19 -10.92
CA GLY A 125 14.01 5.17 -9.95
C GLY A 125 13.21 6.48 -9.91
N PHE A 126 12.22 6.66 -10.78
CA PHE A 126 11.40 7.88 -10.85
C PHE A 126 9.92 7.64 -10.58
N ILE A 127 9.45 6.41 -10.67
CA ILE A 127 8.11 6.01 -10.22
C ILE A 127 8.24 5.00 -9.08
N PHE A 128 7.44 5.16 -8.03
CA PHE A 128 7.40 4.26 -6.88
C PHE A 128 5.93 4.02 -6.55
N ALA A 129 5.42 2.81 -6.80
CA ALA A 129 3.99 2.57 -6.76
C ALA A 129 3.62 1.16 -6.31
N LYS A 130 2.39 1.04 -5.82
CA LYS A 130 1.74 -0.25 -5.55
C LYS A 130 0.72 -0.54 -6.63
N THR A 131 0.80 -1.75 -7.18
CA THR A 131 -0.20 -2.29 -8.12
C THR A 131 -1.31 -3.01 -7.36
N GLY A 132 -2.54 -2.91 -7.85
CA GLY A 132 -3.66 -3.79 -7.48
C GLY A 132 -4.31 -4.34 -8.75
N THR A 133 -4.62 -5.64 -8.80
CA THR A 133 -5.29 -6.23 -9.96
C THR A 133 -6.18 -7.38 -9.54
N LEU A 134 -7.45 -7.26 -9.91
CA LEU A 134 -8.47 -8.31 -9.86
C LEU A 134 -9.12 -8.39 -11.24
N SER A 135 -9.97 -9.39 -11.50
CA SER A 135 -10.70 -9.46 -12.78
C SER A 135 -11.45 -8.15 -13.03
N ASN A 136 -11.19 -7.51 -14.18
CA ASN A 136 -11.77 -6.24 -14.62
C ASN A 136 -11.41 -5.02 -13.73
N HIS A 137 -10.38 -5.12 -12.88
CA HIS A 137 -9.94 -4.05 -11.99
C HIS A 137 -8.43 -3.87 -12.07
N CYS A 138 -7.98 -2.64 -12.27
CA CYS A 138 -6.57 -2.27 -12.33
C CYS A 138 -6.37 -1.00 -11.50
N ALA A 139 -5.51 -1.09 -10.50
CA ALA A 139 -5.16 0.01 -9.63
C ALA A 139 -3.65 0.24 -9.65
N LEU A 140 -3.25 1.51 -9.67
CA LEU A 140 -1.87 1.93 -9.49
C LEU A 140 -1.86 3.25 -8.72
N SER A 141 -1.23 3.24 -7.54
CA SER A 141 -1.12 4.43 -6.69
C SER A 141 0.32 4.56 -6.19
N GLY A 142 0.83 5.79 -6.12
CA GLY A 142 2.21 6.00 -5.68
C GLY A 142 2.73 7.42 -5.93
N PHE A 143 4.04 7.49 -6.13
CA PHE A 143 4.80 8.72 -6.35
C PHE A 143 5.45 8.73 -7.73
N ILE A 144 5.53 9.91 -8.34
CA ILE A 144 6.35 10.18 -9.53
C ILE A 144 7.26 11.36 -9.24
N ILE A 145 8.55 11.21 -9.57
CA ILE A 145 9.54 12.28 -9.58
C ILE A 145 9.63 12.81 -11.02
N THR A 146 9.18 14.04 -11.22
CA THR A 146 9.17 14.68 -12.54
C THR A 146 10.57 15.06 -13.00
N LYS A 147 10.72 15.41 -14.29
CA LYS A 147 12.01 15.90 -14.83
C LYS A 147 12.48 17.18 -14.15
N LYS A 148 11.56 18.01 -13.65
CA LYS A 148 11.86 19.22 -12.86
C LYS A 148 12.03 18.93 -11.36
N ASN A 149 12.24 17.66 -10.99
CA ASN A 149 12.46 17.20 -9.63
C ASN A 149 11.29 17.50 -8.66
N LYS A 150 10.07 17.61 -9.18
CA LYS A 150 8.85 17.71 -8.35
C LYS A 150 8.34 16.33 -8.00
N VAL A 151 7.81 16.18 -6.80
CA VAL A 151 7.16 14.93 -6.36
C VAL A 151 5.66 15.06 -6.58
N LEU A 152 5.11 14.22 -7.45
CA LEU A 152 3.67 14.07 -7.65
C LEU A 152 3.18 12.83 -6.90
N ILE A 153 2.02 12.95 -6.26
CA ILE A 153 1.29 11.82 -5.68
C ILE A 153 0.13 11.51 -6.63
N PHE A 154 -0.03 10.25 -6.99
CA PHE A 154 -1.06 9.84 -7.94
C PHE A 154 -1.81 8.60 -7.46
N SER A 155 -3.04 8.47 -7.95
CA SER A 155 -3.82 7.24 -7.86
C SER A 155 -4.67 7.09 -9.12
N VAL A 156 -4.56 5.94 -9.77
CA VAL A 156 -5.34 5.57 -10.95
C VAL A 156 -6.07 4.27 -10.63
N LEU A 157 -7.40 4.32 -10.58
CA LEU A 157 -8.27 3.18 -10.36
C LEU A 157 -9.16 3.01 -11.59
N VAL A 158 -9.02 1.88 -12.29
CA VAL A 158 -9.81 1.54 -13.47
C VAL A 158 -10.61 0.28 -13.16
N ASN A 159 -11.93 0.43 -13.11
CA ASN A 159 -12.87 -0.64 -12.81
C ASN A 159 -13.72 -0.97 -14.04
N ASN A 160 -14.28 -2.18 -14.06
CA ASN A 160 -15.24 -2.65 -15.06
C ASN A 160 -14.77 -2.57 -16.53
N TYR A 161 -13.45 -2.66 -16.78
CA TYR A 161 -12.97 -2.79 -18.15
C TYR A 161 -13.23 -4.21 -18.68
N GLN A 162 -13.58 -4.32 -19.96
CA GLN A 162 -13.93 -5.60 -20.60
C GLN A 162 -12.72 -6.27 -21.30
N THR A 163 -11.58 -5.60 -21.36
CA THR A 163 -10.35 -6.12 -21.96
C THR A 163 -9.53 -6.93 -20.93
N GLY A 164 -8.40 -7.50 -21.34
CA GLY A 164 -7.37 -7.91 -20.37
C GLY A 164 -6.76 -6.71 -19.61
N PRO A 165 -5.99 -6.93 -18.53
CA PRO A 165 -5.35 -5.87 -17.76
C PRO A 165 -4.22 -5.15 -18.53
N THR A 166 -3.58 -5.81 -19.49
CA THR A 166 -2.37 -5.29 -20.16
C THR A 166 -2.61 -3.99 -20.95
N PRO A 167 -3.64 -3.86 -21.82
CA PRO A 167 -3.90 -2.61 -22.53
C PRO A 167 -4.16 -1.43 -21.58
N VAL A 168 -4.92 -1.68 -20.51
CA VAL A 168 -5.21 -0.66 -19.49
C VAL A 168 -3.92 -0.21 -18.80
N ARG A 169 -3.09 -1.16 -18.34
CA ARG A 169 -1.80 -0.85 -17.72
C ARG A 169 -0.87 -0.06 -18.64
N ARG A 170 -0.84 -0.37 -19.94
CA ARG A 170 -0.06 0.38 -20.93
C ARG A 170 -0.59 1.80 -21.17
N ALA A 171 -1.91 1.99 -21.15
CA ALA A 171 -2.50 3.32 -21.23
C ALA A 171 -2.16 4.17 -20.00
N VAL A 172 -2.24 3.58 -18.80
CA VAL A 172 -1.83 4.23 -17.55
C VAL A 172 -0.34 4.57 -17.57
N GLU A 173 0.51 3.66 -18.04
CA GLU A 173 1.95 3.89 -18.21
C GLU A 173 2.22 5.10 -19.10
N LYS A 174 1.63 5.14 -20.30
CA LYS A 174 1.78 6.27 -21.21
C LYS A 174 1.31 7.59 -20.58
N PHE A 175 0.18 7.58 -19.88
CA PHE A 175 -0.34 8.76 -19.20
C PHE A 175 0.63 9.29 -18.13
N LEU A 176 1.15 8.41 -17.27
CA LEU A 176 2.06 8.80 -16.18
C LEU A 176 3.44 9.22 -16.69
N THR A 177 3.99 8.55 -17.71
CA THR A 177 5.25 8.98 -18.34
C THR A 177 5.10 10.36 -18.98
N ASN A 178 3.96 10.65 -19.64
CA ASN A 178 3.70 12.00 -20.16
C ASN A 178 3.61 13.07 -19.06
N LEU A 179 3.00 12.75 -17.91
CA LEU A 179 2.96 13.67 -16.77
C LEU A 179 4.37 13.98 -16.24
N ARG A 180 5.25 12.97 -16.17
CA ARG A 180 6.65 13.12 -15.74
C ARG A 180 7.43 14.11 -16.62
N GLU A 181 7.23 14.04 -17.93
CA GLU A 181 7.91 14.92 -18.89
C GLU A 181 7.37 16.35 -18.88
N LYS A 182 6.06 16.52 -18.64
CA LYS A 182 5.40 17.84 -18.69
C LYS A 182 5.68 18.71 -17.46
N TYR A 183 5.79 18.10 -16.28
CA TYR A 183 5.92 18.80 -14.99
C TYR A 183 7.32 18.72 -14.39
#